data_AF-A0A292ZP81-F1
#
_entry.id   AF-A0A292ZP81-F1
#
_cell.length_a   1.000
_cell.length_b   1.000
_cell.length_c   1.000
_cell.angle_alpha   90.00
_cell.angle_beta   90.00
_cell.angle_gamma   90.00
#
_symmetry.space_group_name_H-M   'P 1'
#
loop_
_entity.id
_entity.type
_entity.pdbx_description
1 polymer ?
#
loop_
_entity_poly.entity_id
_entity_poly.type
_entity_poly.pdbx_seq_one_letter_code
_entity_poly.pdbx_strand_id
1 'polypeptide(L)'
;MQGESKAYPGEVATPNDIRQLADEYRGVAHDLMGRGKRGNPSSWAPARMTAIQAIELYLNALLLARGVKPAEIRGYQHDLRKRTANPAVSALRLRQRTLDHLGKLSEGREYLSIRYGPELSGDLSQLNRLMATLDEVAIKVAGALDKANAAPATAAPPARPGPSTVPARGAAPVVTSA
;
A
#
# COMPACT_ATOMS: atom_id res chain seq x y z
N MET A 1 -23.14 11.05 -26.85
CA MET A 1 -23.18 10.57 -25.46
C MET A 1 -21.87 10.95 -24.81
N GLN A 2 -21.88 11.92 -23.90
CA GLN A 2 -20.68 12.33 -23.17
C GLN A 2 -20.34 11.21 -22.18
N GLY A 3 -19.25 10.49 -22.44
CA GLY A 3 -18.74 9.47 -21.53
C GLY A 3 -18.14 10.16 -20.32
N GLU A 4 -18.82 10.08 -19.17
CA GLU A 4 -18.17 10.36 -17.90
C GLU A 4 -16.88 9.53 -17.84
N SER A 5 -15.75 10.20 -17.65
CA SER A 5 -14.47 9.55 -17.43
C SER A 5 -14.53 8.80 -16.11
N LYS A 6 -15.10 7.59 -16.14
CA LYS A 6 -15.25 6.74 -14.97
C LYS A 6 -13.86 6.48 -14.39
N ALA A 7 -13.65 6.88 -13.14
CA ALA A 7 -12.40 6.67 -12.44
C ALA A 7 -11.99 5.20 -12.54
N TYR A 8 -10.71 4.95 -12.82
CA TYR A 8 -10.20 3.59 -12.93
C TYR A 8 -10.46 2.82 -11.62
N PRO A 9 -10.81 1.52 -11.65
CA PRO A 9 -11.04 0.77 -10.42
C PRO A 9 -9.86 0.87 -9.43
N GLY A 10 -10.14 1.30 -8.19
CA GLY A 10 -9.14 1.51 -7.15
C GLY A 10 -8.54 2.93 -7.09
N GLU A 11 -8.93 3.86 -7.97
CA GLU A 11 -8.39 5.23 -8.00
C GLU A 11 -8.82 6.07 -6.78
N VAL A 12 -9.95 5.73 -6.16
CA VAL A 12 -10.50 6.42 -4.97
C VAL A 12 -10.31 5.63 -3.67
N ALA A 13 -9.64 4.48 -3.72
CA ALA A 13 -9.48 3.64 -2.53
C ALA A 13 -8.52 4.30 -1.54
N THR A 14 -8.95 4.39 -0.28
CA THR A 14 -8.10 4.95 0.78
C THR A 14 -7.11 3.89 1.29
N PRO A 15 -5.98 4.30 1.90
CA PRO A 15 -5.09 3.36 2.58
C PRO A 15 -5.79 2.45 3.59
N ASN A 16 -6.81 2.97 4.28
CA ASN A 16 -7.56 2.22 5.28
C ASN A 16 -8.48 1.15 4.66
N ASP A 17 -9.12 1.46 3.53
CA ASP A 17 -9.94 0.48 2.80
C ASP A 17 -9.08 -0.72 2.35
N ILE A 18 -7.89 -0.42 1.82
CA ILE A 18 -6.96 -1.46 1.37
C ILE A 18 -6.39 -2.26 2.55
N ARG A 19 -6.12 -1.61 3.69
CA ARG A 19 -5.67 -2.30 4.91
C ARG A 19 -6.75 -3.26 5.43
N GLN A 20 -8.00 -2.82 5.54
CA GLN A 20 -9.10 -3.68 6.00
C GLN A 20 -9.26 -4.90 5.10
N LEU A 21 -9.18 -4.71 3.78
CA LEU A 21 -9.18 -5.83 2.86
C LEU A 21 -7.99 -6.78 3.10
N ALA A 22 -6.80 -6.25 3.37
CA ALA A 22 -5.63 -7.07 3.70
C ALA A 22 -5.84 -7.90 4.98
N ASP A 23 -6.50 -7.33 5.99
CA ASP A 23 -6.84 -8.01 7.24
C ASP A 23 -7.79 -9.20 6.98
N GLU A 24 -8.80 -9.04 6.12
CA GLU A 24 -9.69 -10.14 5.71
C GLU A 24 -8.92 -11.27 5.01
N TYR A 25 -8.07 -10.93 4.02
CA TYR A 25 -7.24 -11.93 3.34
C TYR A 25 -6.28 -12.64 4.30
N ARG A 26 -5.73 -11.93 5.29
CA ARG A 26 -4.87 -12.50 6.32
C ARG A 26 -5.62 -13.49 7.20
N GLY A 27 -6.82 -13.14 7.67
CA GLY A 27 -7.67 -14.04 8.45
C GLY A 27 -7.96 -15.32 7.69
N VAL A 28 -8.42 -15.20 6.44
CA VAL A 28 -8.70 -16.34 5.56
C VAL A 28 -7.44 -17.19 5.32
N ALA A 29 -6.27 -16.59 5.14
CA ALA A 29 -5.03 -17.35 4.96
C ALA A 29 -4.71 -18.25 6.16
N HIS A 30 -4.90 -17.75 7.38
CA HIS A 30 -4.72 -18.54 8.60
C HIS A 30 -5.77 -19.65 8.72
N ASP A 31 -7.05 -19.37 8.42
CA ASP A 31 -8.11 -20.37 8.45
C ASP A 31 -7.88 -21.50 7.43
N LEU A 32 -7.45 -21.15 6.22
CA LEU A 32 -7.20 -22.11 5.14
C LEU A 32 -5.95 -22.96 5.40
N MET A 33 -4.99 -22.48 6.20
CA MET A 33 -3.77 -23.21 6.52
C MET A 33 -4.06 -24.59 7.14
N GLY A 34 -5.08 -24.68 8.00
CA GLY A 34 -5.49 -25.91 8.67
C GLY A 34 -6.27 -26.89 7.77
N ARG A 35 -6.71 -26.46 6.58
CA ARG A 35 -7.55 -27.29 5.68
C ARG A 35 -6.74 -28.13 4.70
N GLY A 36 -5.44 -27.88 4.58
CA GLY A 36 -4.60 -28.61 3.64
C GLY A 36 -4.39 -30.06 4.07
N LYS A 37 -4.18 -30.92 3.06
CA LYS A 37 -4.11 -32.37 3.18
C LYS A 37 -2.66 -32.81 3.04
N ARG A 38 -2.16 -33.52 4.05
CA ARG A 38 -0.84 -34.15 4.01
C ARG A 38 -0.71 -35.05 2.77
N GLY A 39 0.42 -34.96 2.08
CA GLY A 39 0.66 -35.69 0.83
C GLY A 39 0.03 -35.06 -0.41
N ASN A 40 -0.72 -33.96 -0.29
CA ASN A 40 -1.26 -33.21 -1.41
C ASN A 40 -0.91 -31.71 -1.33
N PRO A 41 0.28 -31.30 -1.80
CA PRO A 41 0.76 -29.91 -1.69
C PRO A 41 -0.18 -28.85 -2.29
N SER A 42 -0.90 -29.18 -3.37
CA SER A 42 -1.82 -28.24 -4.03
C SER A 42 -3.04 -27.90 -3.17
N SER A 43 -3.36 -28.72 -2.17
CA SER A 43 -4.45 -28.42 -1.23
C SER A 43 -4.20 -27.16 -0.37
N TRP A 44 -2.93 -26.73 -0.23
CA TRP A 44 -2.57 -25.46 0.42
C TRP A 44 -2.48 -24.28 -0.55
N ALA A 45 -2.69 -24.49 -1.86
CA ALA A 45 -2.67 -23.41 -2.86
C ALA A 45 -3.61 -22.24 -2.49
N PRO A 46 -4.85 -22.47 -2.00
CA PRO A 46 -5.71 -21.38 -1.55
C PRO A 46 -5.11 -20.57 -0.40
N ALA A 47 -4.57 -21.23 0.64
CA ALA A 47 -3.94 -20.55 1.78
C ALA A 47 -2.74 -19.69 1.34
N ARG A 48 -1.93 -20.19 0.40
CA ARG A 48 -0.80 -19.45 -0.15
C ARG A 48 -1.26 -18.25 -0.97
N MET A 49 -2.27 -18.43 -1.82
CA MET A 49 -2.85 -17.37 -2.64
C MET A 49 -3.32 -16.21 -1.77
N THR A 50 -4.11 -16.52 -0.74
CA THR A 50 -4.65 -15.50 0.18
C THR A 50 -3.55 -14.84 0.99
N ALA A 51 -2.51 -15.57 1.40
CA ALA A 51 -1.37 -14.99 2.11
C ALA A 51 -0.57 -14.02 1.24
N ILE A 52 -0.26 -14.37 0.00
CA ILE A 52 0.45 -13.48 -0.93
C ILE A 52 -0.41 -12.26 -1.25
N GLN A 53 -1.70 -12.45 -1.47
CA GLN A 53 -2.64 -11.34 -1.71
C GLN A 53 -2.71 -10.38 -0.52
N ALA A 54 -2.75 -10.89 0.71
CA ALA A 54 -2.71 -10.07 1.92
C ALA A 54 -1.41 -9.26 2.01
N ILE A 55 -0.26 -9.89 1.77
CA ILE A 55 1.05 -9.20 1.74
C ILE A 55 1.03 -8.05 0.73
N GLU A 56 0.57 -8.30 -0.50
CA GLU A 56 0.47 -7.26 -1.53
C GLU A 56 -0.41 -6.10 -1.07
N LEU A 57 -1.58 -6.38 -0.49
CA LEU A 57 -2.51 -5.37 -0.03
C LEU A 57 -1.95 -4.53 1.12
N TYR A 58 -1.28 -5.13 2.11
CA TYR A 58 -0.61 -4.37 3.17
C TYR A 58 0.46 -3.42 2.61
N LEU A 59 1.29 -3.91 1.69
CA LEU A 59 2.29 -3.06 1.06
C LEU A 59 1.66 -1.94 0.24
N ASN A 60 0.58 -2.22 -0.50
CA ASN A 60 -0.17 -1.22 -1.25
C ASN A 60 -0.80 -0.16 -0.33
N ALA A 61 -1.38 -0.56 0.81
CA ALA A 61 -1.94 0.36 1.80
C ALA A 61 -0.87 1.33 2.33
N LEU A 62 0.32 0.83 2.65
CA LEU A 62 1.44 1.68 3.07
C LEU A 62 1.89 2.63 1.96
N LEU A 63 2.04 2.14 0.73
CA LEU A 63 2.45 2.95 -0.42
C LEU A 63 1.44 4.09 -0.66
N LEU A 64 0.14 3.81 -0.62
CA LEU A 64 -0.91 4.81 -0.72
C LEU A 64 -0.82 5.84 0.42
N ALA A 65 -0.62 5.39 1.66
CA ALA A 65 -0.47 6.29 2.81
C ALA A 65 0.76 7.20 2.73
N ARG A 66 1.75 6.83 1.90
CA ARG A 66 2.95 7.63 1.62
C ARG A 66 2.85 8.43 0.32
N GLY A 67 1.67 8.49 -0.29
CA GLY A 67 1.39 9.32 -1.46
C GLY A 67 1.80 8.71 -2.81
N VAL A 68 2.13 7.41 -2.84
CA VAL A 68 2.39 6.71 -4.11
C VAL A 68 1.06 6.56 -4.86
N LYS A 69 1.05 6.92 -6.14
CA LYS A 69 -0.18 6.96 -6.94
C LYS A 69 -0.73 5.56 -7.22
N PRO A 70 -2.06 5.34 -7.26
CA PRO A 70 -2.65 4.04 -7.57
C PRO A 70 -2.15 3.42 -8.89
N ALA A 71 -1.94 4.24 -9.92
CA ALA A 71 -1.39 3.79 -11.21
C ALA A 71 0.03 3.20 -11.10
N GLU A 72 0.88 3.78 -10.26
CA GLU A 72 2.24 3.29 -10.04
C GLU A 72 2.22 1.96 -9.27
N ILE A 73 1.38 1.88 -8.23
CA ILE A 73 1.20 0.65 -7.44
C ILE A 73 0.71 -0.50 -8.33
N ARG A 74 -0.24 -0.23 -9.25
CA ARG A 74 -0.70 -1.20 -10.25
C ARG A 74 0.43 -1.65 -11.18
N GLY A 75 1.34 -0.74 -11.54
CA GLY A 75 2.51 -1.03 -12.36
C GLY A 75 3.46 -2.06 -11.73
N TYR A 76 3.43 -2.23 -10.40
CA TYR A 76 4.22 -3.26 -9.72
C TYR A 76 3.68 -4.69 -9.92
N GLN A 77 2.46 -4.88 -10.44
CA GLN A 77 1.86 -6.21 -10.68
C GLN A 77 1.94 -7.10 -9.44
N HIS A 78 2.45 -8.33 -9.52
CA HIS A 78 2.68 -9.22 -8.36
C HIS A 78 4.14 -9.23 -7.89
N ASP A 79 4.91 -8.19 -8.23
CA ASP A 79 6.32 -8.07 -7.86
C ASP A 79 6.45 -7.48 -6.45
N LEU A 80 6.73 -8.35 -5.48
CA LEU A 80 6.94 -7.97 -4.08
C LEU A 80 8.35 -7.38 -3.87
N ARG A 81 9.32 -7.75 -4.70
CA ARG A 81 10.67 -7.18 -4.68
C ARG A 81 10.63 -5.69 -5.02
N LYS A 82 9.93 -5.32 -6.11
CA LYS A 82 9.73 -3.92 -6.49
C LYS A 82 9.01 -3.11 -5.42
N ARG A 83 7.96 -3.69 -4.81
CA ARG A 83 7.24 -3.02 -3.71
C ARG A 83 8.14 -2.75 -2.51
N THR A 84 8.91 -3.75 -2.07
CA THR A 84 9.79 -3.61 -0.91
C THR A 84 11.00 -2.70 -1.14
N ALA A 85 11.48 -2.61 -2.38
CA ALA A 85 12.52 -1.67 -2.79
C ALA A 85 12.04 -0.20 -2.80
N ASN A 86 10.73 0.07 -2.79
CA ASN A 86 10.23 1.43 -2.69
C ASN A 86 10.67 2.05 -1.34
N PRO A 87 11.19 3.29 -1.32
CA PRO A 87 11.68 3.94 -0.09
C PRO A 87 10.64 3.98 1.05
N ALA A 88 9.35 4.14 0.71
CA ALA A 88 8.26 4.14 1.67
C ALA A 88 8.16 2.81 2.45
N VAL A 89 8.38 1.70 1.77
CA VAL A 89 8.32 0.35 2.35
C VAL A 89 9.65 -0.03 2.99
N SER A 90 10.78 0.33 2.37
CA SER A 90 12.12 0.10 2.94
C SER A 90 12.28 0.72 4.33
N ALA A 91 11.60 1.84 4.61
CA ALA A 91 11.57 2.47 5.93
C ALA A 91 10.92 1.61 7.05
N LEU A 92 10.14 0.57 6.71
CA LEU A 92 9.57 -0.37 7.70
C LEU A 92 10.63 -1.17 8.46
N ARG A 93 11.84 -1.29 7.89
CA ARG A 93 12.92 -2.13 8.44
C ARG A 93 12.43 -3.55 8.72
N LEU A 94 11.94 -4.21 7.67
CA LEU A 94 11.65 -5.64 7.70
C LEU A 94 12.95 -6.41 7.95
N ARG A 95 12.85 -7.58 8.59
CA ARG A 95 14.01 -8.47 8.78
C ARG A 95 14.59 -8.83 7.40
N GLN A 96 15.91 -8.92 7.30
CA GLN A 96 16.59 -9.28 6.04
C GLN A 96 16.01 -10.56 5.43
N ARG A 97 15.82 -11.58 6.26
CA ARG A 97 15.22 -12.86 5.87
C ARG A 97 13.84 -12.71 5.21
N THR A 98 13.06 -11.73 5.64
CA THR A 98 11.70 -11.45 5.15
C THR A 98 11.78 -10.77 3.79
N LEU A 99 12.70 -9.81 3.62
CA LEU A 99 13.00 -9.21 2.32
C LEU A 99 13.47 -10.26 1.30
N ASP A 100 14.42 -11.12 1.69
CA ASP A 100 14.92 -12.19 0.84
C ASP A 100 13.80 -13.15 0.42
N HIS A 101 12.87 -13.43 1.34
CA HIS A 101 11.73 -14.29 1.06
C HIS A 101 10.76 -13.64 0.06
N LEU A 102 10.41 -12.37 0.26
CA LEU A 102 9.56 -11.61 -0.66
C LEU A 102 10.19 -11.51 -2.08
N GLY A 103 11.52 -11.37 -2.15
CA GLY A 103 12.27 -11.46 -3.40
C GLY A 103 12.10 -12.82 -4.08
N LYS A 104 12.31 -13.92 -3.35
CA LYS A 104 12.15 -15.29 -3.88
C LYS A 104 10.74 -15.59 -4.35
N LEU A 105 9.70 -15.13 -3.65
CA LEU A 105 8.30 -15.29 -4.09
C LEU A 105 8.06 -14.65 -5.47
N SER A 106 8.67 -13.49 -5.70
CA SER A 106 8.57 -12.76 -6.98
C SER A 106 9.38 -13.44 -8.09
N GLU A 107 10.63 -13.81 -7.78
CA GLU A 107 11.55 -14.47 -8.70
C GLU A 107 11.02 -15.85 -9.15
N GLY A 108 10.51 -16.63 -8.21
CA GLY A 108 9.89 -17.94 -8.46
C GLY A 108 8.47 -17.86 -9.05
N ARG A 109 7.93 -16.65 -9.26
CA ARG A 109 6.57 -16.41 -9.76
C ARG A 109 5.52 -17.23 -9.01
N GLU A 110 5.64 -17.34 -7.69
CA GLU A 110 4.82 -18.24 -6.88
C GLU A 110 3.32 -17.94 -7.03
N TYR A 111 2.94 -16.67 -7.22
CA TYR A 111 1.57 -16.26 -7.53
C TYR A 111 1.01 -16.87 -8.83
N LEU A 112 1.86 -17.10 -9.84
CA LEU A 112 1.48 -17.77 -11.09
C LEU A 112 1.40 -19.29 -10.88
N SER A 113 2.43 -19.87 -10.25
CA SER A 113 2.55 -21.31 -10.03
C SER A 113 1.39 -21.86 -9.19
N ILE A 114 0.94 -21.12 -8.16
CA ILE A 114 -0.22 -21.48 -7.33
C ILE A 114 -1.51 -21.62 -8.16
N ARG A 115 -1.68 -20.81 -9.22
CA ARG A 115 -2.91 -20.77 -10.01
C ARG A 115 -2.92 -21.74 -11.17
N TYR A 116 -1.77 -21.98 -11.79
CA TYR A 116 -1.70 -22.69 -13.07
C TYR A 116 -0.78 -23.90 -13.06
N GLY A 117 0.11 -24.02 -12.08
CA GLY A 117 1.14 -25.06 -12.04
C GLY A 117 0.98 -25.99 -10.85
N PRO A 118 -0.08 -26.81 -10.77
CA PRO A 118 -0.19 -27.82 -9.72
C PRO A 118 1.03 -28.75 -9.67
N GLU A 119 1.68 -29.02 -10.81
CA GLU A 119 2.93 -29.76 -10.94
C GLU A 119 4.13 -29.09 -10.24
N LEU A 120 4.09 -27.76 -10.06
CA LEU A 120 5.13 -26.98 -9.39
C LEU A 120 4.89 -26.84 -7.87
N SER A 121 3.81 -27.44 -7.34
CA SER A 121 3.43 -27.29 -5.94
C SER A 121 4.49 -27.77 -4.94
N GLY A 122 5.40 -28.64 -5.37
CA GLY A 122 6.53 -29.14 -4.57
C GLY A 122 7.68 -28.14 -4.42
N ASP A 123 7.83 -27.20 -5.34
CA ASP A 123 8.93 -26.22 -5.38
C ASP A 123 8.55 -24.89 -4.71
N LEU A 124 7.31 -24.77 -4.23
CA LEU A 124 6.81 -23.58 -3.56
C LEU A 124 7.50 -23.34 -2.22
N SER A 125 7.53 -22.08 -1.80
CA SER A 125 8.09 -21.69 -0.50
C SER A 125 7.49 -22.49 0.67
N GLN A 126 8.22 -22.61 1.78
CA GLN A 126 7.67 -23.28 2.96
C GLN A 126 6.46 -22.49 3.50
N LEU A 127 5.30 -23.14 3.64
CA LEU A 127 4.06 -22.46 4.03
C LEU A 127 4.18 -21.71 5.36
N ASN A 128 4.81 -22.33 6.37
CA ASN A 128 5.07 -21.68 7.67
C ASN A 128 5.92 -20.41 7.52
N ARG A 129 6.85 -20.40 6.56
CA ARG A 129 7.67 -19.22 6.27
C ARG A 129 6.86 -18.13 5.58
N LEU A 130 5.94 -18.50 4.68
CA LEU A 130 4.99 -17.55 4.08
C LEU A 130 4.10 -16.91 5.14
N MET A 131 3.53 -17.69 6.06
CA MET A 131 2.69 -17.15 7.14
C MET A 131 3.49 -16.23 8.08
N ALA A 132 4.71 -16.61 8.47
CA ALA A 132 5.56 -15.74 9.26
C ALA A 132 5.95 -14.43 8.54
N THR A 133 6.08 -14.48 7.21
CA THR A 133 6.34 -13.29 6.38
C THR A 133 5.12 -12.38 6.36
N LEU A 134 3.94 -12.96 6.16
CA LEU A 134 2.65 -12.26 6.21
C LEU A 134 2.47 -11.55 7.56
N ASP A 135 2.65 -12.26 8.67
CA ASP A 135 2.45 -11.69 10.00
C ASP A 135 3.44 -10.55 10.31
N GLU A 136 4.70 -10.69 9.92
CA GLU A 136 5.67 -9.61 10.09
C GLU A 136 5.28 -8.36 9.27
N VAL A 137 4.92 -8.54 8.00
CA VAL A 137 4.48 -7.43 7.13
C VAL A 137 3.24 -6.76 7.71
N ALA A 138 2.24 -7.54 8.12
CA ALA A 138 1.00 -7.04 8.71
C ALA A 138 1.27 -6.17 9.95
N ILE A 139 2.04 -6.69 10.91
CA ILE A 139 2.37 -5.97 12.16
C ILE A 139 3.12 -4.68 11.87
N LYS A 140 4.09 -4.72 10.96
CA LYS A 140 4.94 -3.56 10.63
C LYS A 140 4.17 -2.48 9.89
N VAL A 141 3.33 -2.87 8.93
CA VAL A 141 2.48 -1.95 8.18
C VAL A 141 1.43 -1.33 9.08
N ALA A 142 0.72 -2.12 9.89
CA ALA A 142 -0.27 -1.61 10.83
C ALA A 142 0.36 -0.56 11.77
N GLY A 143 1.48 -0.88 12.40
CA GLY A 143 2.18 0.06 13.26
C GLY A 143 2.70 1.32 12.54
N ALA A 144 3.02 1.24 11.25
CA ALA A 144 3.42 2.40 10.45
C ALA A 144 2.23 3.30 10.07
N LEU A 145 1.08 2.69 9.77
CA LEU A 145 -0.17 3.41 9.45
C LEU A 145 -0.76 4.06 10.70
N ASP A 146 -0.79 3.36 11.82
CA ASP A 146 -1.31 3.90 13.08
C ASP A 146 -0.47 5.11 13.54
N LYS A 147 0.86 5.07 13.37
CA LYS A 147 1.73 6.23 13.61
C LYS A 147 1.46 7.39 12.66
N ALA A 148 1.14 7.13 11.41
CA ALA A 148 0.80 8.18 10.44
C ALA A 148 -0.53 8.86 10.81
N ASN A 149 -1.50 8.10 11.30
CA ASN A 149 -2.80 8.62 11.76
C ASN A 149 -2.70 9.36 13.10
N ALA A 150 -1.74 8.99 13.97
CA ALA A 150 -1.52 9.63 15.26
C ALA A 150 -0.67 10.92 15.19
N ALA A 151 -0.01 11.20 14.06
CA ALA A 151 0.73 12.44 13.88
C ALA A 151 -0.25 13.62 13.80
N PRO A 152 -0.09 14.68 14.61
CA PRO A 152 -1.03 15.80 14.60
C PRO A 152 -1.02 16.49 13.23
N ALA A 153 -2.21 16.88 12.77
CA ALA A 153 -2.42 17.74 11.61
C ALA A 153 -1.93 19.17 11.88
N THR A 154 -0.63 19.35 12.18
CA THR A 154 0.00 20.65 12.38
C THR A 154 0.98 20.92 11.25
N ALA A 155 0.42 21.35 10.13
CA ALA A 155 1.05 22.29 9.21
C ALA A 155 -0.05 22.90 8.35
N ALA A 156 -0.96 23.65 9.00
CA ALA A 156 -1.73 24.65 8.26
C ALA A 156 -0.72 25.62 7.62
N PRO A 157 -0.78 25.89 6.30
CA PRO A 157 0.10 26.85 5.67
C PRO A 157 -0.11 28.23 6.33
N PRO A 158 0.97 29.03 6.52
CA PRO A 158 0.83 30.35 7.13
C PRO A 158 -0.16 31.17 6.31
N ALA A 159 -1.16 31.71 7.01
CA ALA A 159 -2.13 32.64 6.46
C ALA A 159 -1.38 33.74 5.70
N ARG A 160 -1.75 33.94 4.43
CA ARG A 160 -1.26 35.07 3.65
C ARG A 160 -1.51 36.35 4.44
N PRO A 161 -0.51 37.24 4.63
CA PRO A 161 -0.78 38.54 5.20
C PRO A 161 -1.77 39.27 4.26
N GLY A 162 -2.87 39.76 4.85
CA GLY A 162 -3.89 40.54 4.15
C GLY A 162 -3.30 41.80 3.52
N PRO A 163 -4.03 42.42 2.57
CA PRO A 163 -3.55 43.58 1.85
C PRO A 163 -3.23 44.73 2.80
N SER A 164 -1.99 45.18 2.74
CA SER A 164 -1.49 46.37 3.44
C SER A 164 -2.26 47.60 2.94
N THR A 165 -3.16 48.13 3.77
CA THR A 165 -3.81 49.43 3.55
C THR A 165 -2.81 50.52 3.88
N VAL A 166 -2.15 51.06 2.85
CA VAL A 166 -1.42 52.33 2.94
C VAL A 166 -2.45 53.47 2.99
N PRO A 167 -2.42 54.37 3.98
CA PRO A 167 -3.29 55.54 3.97
C PRO A 167 -2.74 56.58 2.98
N ALA A 168 -3.55 56.94 1.98
CA ALA A 168 -3.29 58.08 1.12
C ALA A 168 -3.49 59.38 1.93
N ARG A 169 -2.40 60.11 2.16
CA ARG A 169 -2.43 61.49 2.67
C ARG A 169 -3.11 62.40 1.65
N GLY A 170 -4.00 63.25 2.15
CA GLY A 170 -4.79 64.18 1.35
C GLY A 170 -4.08 65.47 0.92
N ALA A 171 -4.72 66.06 -0.10
CA ALA A 171 -4.96 67.47 -0.37
C ALA A 171 -3.81 68.42 -0.74
N ALA A 172 -3.91 68.96 -1.97
CA ALA A 172 -3.64 70.37 -2.27
C ALA A 172 -4.70 70.90 -3.27
N PRO A 173 -5.17 72.16 -3.14
CA PRO A 173 -6.31 72.68 -3.89
C PRO A 173 -5.90 73.31 -5.23
N VAL A 174 -6.78 73.18 -6.24
CA VAL A 174 -6.70 73.97 -7.48
C VAL A 174 -7.62 75.17 -7.33
N VAL A 175 -7.00 76.35 -7.23
CA VAL A 175 -7.65 77.65 -7.46
C VAL A 175 -7.25 78.07 -8.86
N THR A 176 -8.21 78.32 -9.75
CA THR A 176 -7.96 79.16 -10.91
C THR A 176 -9.22 79.94 -11.24
N SER A 177 -9.11 81.25 -11.07
CA SER A 177 -10.05 82.27 -11.52
C SER A 177 -9.71 82.68 -12.95
N ALA A 178 -10.71 82.79 -13.81
CA ALA A 178 -10.95 83.85 -14.81
C ALA A 178 -12.14 83.45 -15.70
#